data_AF-A0A3B5M5H9-F1
#
_entry.id   AF-A0A3B5M5H9-F1
#
_cell.length_a   1.000
_cell.length_b   1.000
_cell.length_c   1.000
_cell.angle_alpha   90.00
_cell.angle_beta   90.00
_cell.angle_gamma   90.00
#
_symmetry.space_group_name_H-M   'P 1'
#
loop_
_entity.id
_entity.type
_entity.pdbx_description
1 polymer ?
#
loop_
_entity_poly.entity_id
_entity_poly.type
_entity_poly.pdbx_seq_one_letter_code
_entity_poly.pdbx_strand_id
1 'polypeptide(L)'
;MEKNRSVVFLSQDIQKKRQNKDLVELQSLIDAHFECRKKEEEELIALKERIEKRRAERAEQQRIRAEKDKERQARREAERMRKEEADAQRKADDDAKKKIALTNMGSGFSSHLQRRGKKQTEREKKKKVLAERIKPLNIDSLTDDQLRGKANELWDWLTSLEAIKYDHCEMLKRQRYEVSDRKTPNAHGAKNVQTRIKFKNRKRILFFYINIFVLAMQVEILTLNTVFLFGFNL
;
A
#
# COMPACT_ATOMS: atom_id res chain seq x y z
N MET A 1 -3.05 -41.66 -89.68
CA MET A 1 -1.96 -41.70 -88.69
C MET A 1 -1.72 -40.33 -88.02
N GLU A 2 -1.62 -39.22 -88.77
CA GLU A 2 -1.33 -37.88 -88.21
C GLU A 2 -2.38 -37.29 -87.25
N LYS A 3 -3.69 -37.46 -87.52
CA LYS A 3 -4.75 -36.95 -86.63
C LYS A 3 -4.71 -37.56 -85.22
N ASN A 4 -4.31 -38.84 -85.07
CA ASN A 4 -4.16 -39.45 -83.75
C ASN A 4 -2.93 -38.94 -83.01
N ARG A 5 -1.86 -38.57 -83.73
CA ARG A 5 -0.64 -38.02 -83.13
C ARG A 5 -0.87 -36.60 -82.59
N SER A 6 -1.66 -35.77 -83.28
CA SER A 6 -1.99 -34.42 -82.80
C SER A 6 -2.92 -34.41 -81.59
N VAL A 7 -3.88 -35.34 -81.51
CA VAL A 7 -4.81 -35.46 -80.37
C VAL A 7 -4.08 -35.92 -79.10
N VAL A 8 -3.15 -36.87 -79.22
CA VAL A 8 -2.32 -37.33 -78.09
C VAL A 8 -1.40 -36.21 -77.58
N PHE A 9 -0.83 -35.41 -78.49
CA PHE A 9 0.01 -34.26 -78.13
C PHE A 9 -0.79 -33.16 -77.38
N LEU A 10 -1.98 -32.82 -77.87
CA LEU A 10 -2.88 -31.86 -77.21
C LEU A 10 -3.32 -32.31 -75.81
N SER A 11 -3.62 -33.61 -75.63
CA SER A 11 -3.99 -34.16 -74.33
C SER A 11 -2.84 -34.08 -73.33
N GLN A 12 -1.60 -34.41 -73.75
CA GLN A 12 -0.41 -34.27 -72.93
C GLN A 12 -0.12 -32.80 -72.54
N ASP A 13 -0.31 -31.86 -73.47
CA ASP A 13 -0.11 -30.44 -73.20
C ASP A 13 -1.12 -29.88 -72.19
N ILE A 14 -2.39 -30.30 -72.25
CA ILE A 14 -3.41 -29.90 -71.29
C ILE A 14 -3.06 -30.44 -69.90
N GLN A 15 -2.59 -31.69 -69.83
CA GLN A 15 -2.24 -32.33 -68.56
C GLN A 15 -1.01 -31.67 -67.91
N LYS A 16 0.01 -31.32 -68.70
CA LYS A 16 1.16 -30.53 -68.23
C LYS A 16 0.76 -29.14 -67.74
N LYS A 17 -0.11 -28.44 -68.47
CA LYS A 17 -0.59 -27.11 -68.05
C LYS A 17 -1.38 -27.16 -66.75
N ARG A 18 -2.19 -28.21 -66.55
CA ARG A 18 -2.90 -28.44 -65.29
C ARG A 18 -1.93 -28.69 -64.14
N GLN A 19 -0.97 -29.61 -64.31
CA GLN A 19 0.05 -29.88 -63.29
C GLN A 19 0.87 -28.64 -62.94
N ASN A 20 1.28 -27.85 -63.93
CA ASN A 20 2.01 -26.60 -63.68
C ASN A 20 1.17 -25.57 -62.91
N LYS A 21 -0.12 -25.47 -63.22
CA LYS A 21 -1.03 -24.57 -62.49
C LYS A 21 -1.17 -25.02 -61.03
N ASP A 22 -1.42 -26.31 -60.81
CA ASP A 22 -1.58 -26.87 -59.47
C ASP A 22 -0.30 -26.70 -58.64
N LEU A 23 0.88 -26.85 -59.26
CA LEU A 23 2.18 -26.61 -58.61
C LEU A 23 2.38 -25.13 -58.22
N VAL A 24 1.98 -24.20 -59.09
CA VAL A 24 2.09 -22.75 -58.80
C VAL A 24 1.10 -22.33 -57.71
N GLU A 25 -0.14 -22.83 -57.74
CA GLU A 25 -1.13 -22.57 -56.70
C GLU A 25 -0.67 -23.15 -55.36
N LEU A 26 -0.10 -24.36 -55.36
CA LEU A 26 0.45 -24.98 -54.15
C LEU A 26 1.61 -24.15 -53.58
N GLN A 27 2.54 -23.70 -54.42
CA GLN A 27 3.65 -22.83 -53.99
C GLN A 27 3.12 -21.52 -53.39
N SER A 28 2.13 -20.89 -54.03
CA SER A 28 1.53 -19.65 -53.53
C SER A 28 0.83 -19.85 -52.18
N LEU A 29 0.17 -20.99 -51.95
CA LEU A 29 -0.46 -21.32 -50.67
C LEU A 29 0.57 -21.57 -49.56
N ILE A 30 1.67 -22.24 -49.91
CA ILE A 30 2.79 -22.48 -48.98
C ILE A 30 3.39 -21.14 -48.56
N ASP A 31 3.72 -20.26 -49.50
CA ASP A 31 4.32 -18.95 -49.23
C ASP A 31 3.37 -18.06 -48.42
N ALA A 32 2.08 -18.05 -48.76
CA ALA A 32 1.07 -17.31 -48.00
C ALA A 32 0.94 -17.82 -46.56
N HIS A 33 1.01 -19.14 -46.34
CA HIS A 33 0.96 -19.72 -45.00
C HIS A 33 2.16 -19.29 -44.16
N PHE A 34 3.38 -19.37 -44.71
CA PHE A 34 4.60 -18.98 -44.00
C PHE A 34 4.64 -17.48 -43.70
N GLU A 35 4.27 -16.64 -44.66
CA GLU A 35 4.21 -15.19 -44.46
C GLU A 35 3.14 -14.79 -43.43
N CYS A 36 1.98 -15.45 -43.43
CA CYS A 36 0.95 -15.23 -42.41
C CYS A 36 1.49 -15.58 -41.02
N ARG A 37 2.07 -16.77 -40.85
CA ARG A 37 2.65 -17.21 -39.58
C ARG A 37 3.76 -16.29 -39.08
N LYS A 38 4.65 -15.86 -39.99
CA LYS A 38 5.75 -14.98 -39.66
C LYS A 38 5.25 -13.64 -39.12
N LYS A 39 4.24 -13.04 -39.77
CA LYS A 39 3.62 -11.79 -39.30
C LYS A 39 2.95 -11.96 -37.94
N GLU A 40 2.19 -13.04 -37.74
CA GLU A 40 1.56 -13.33 -36.46
C GLU A 40 2.60 -13.53 -35.33
N GLU A 41 3.70 -14.21 -35.61
CA GLU A 41 4.80 -14.41 -34.66
C GLU A 41 5.50 -13.09 -34.31
N GLU A 42 5.78 -12.23 -35.30
CA GLU A 42 6.36 -10.90 -35.08
C GLU A 42 5.44 -10.02 -34.23
N GLU A 43 4.13 -10.00 -34.51
CA GLU A 43 3.14 -9.26 -33.71
C GLU A 43 3.06 -9.79 -32.27
N LEU A 44 3.09 -11.11 -32.09
CA LEU A 44 3.06 -11.73 -30.78
C LEU A 44 4.32 -11.41 -29.97
N ILE A 45 5.49 -11.42 -30.61
CA ILE A 45 6.76 -11.03 -29.98
C ILE A 45 6.70 -9.55 -29.56
N ALA A 46 6.32 -8.66 -30.46
CA ALA A 46 6.20 -7.23 -30.17
C ALA A 46 5.21 -6.96 -29.03
N LEU A 47 4.09 -7.70 -28.96
CA LEU A 47 3.13 -7.58 -27.86
C LEU A 47 3.72 -8.06 -26.54
N LYS A 48 4.41 -9.21 -26.52
CA LYS A 48 5.10 -9.73 -25.33
C LYS A 48 6.15 -8.75 -24.82
N GLU A 49 6.97 -8.18 -25.70
CA GLU A 49 7.96 -7.17 -25.33
C GLU A 49 7.33 -5.92 -24.70
N ARG A 50 6.20 -5.43 -25.25
CA ARG A 50 5.47 -4.30 -24.65
C ARG A 50 4.90 -4.62 -23.28
N ILE A 51 4.38 -5.83 -23.08
CA ILE A 51 3.89 -6.28 -21.76
C ILE A 51 5.03 -6.37 -20.77
N GLU A 52 6.16 -6.97 -21.17
CA GLU A 52 7.32 -7.17 -20.30
C GLU A 52 7.94 -5.83 -19.91
N LYS A 53 8.07 -4.90 -20.86
CA LYS A 53 8.50 -3.51 -20.57
C LYS A 53 7.60 -2.84 -19.53
N ARG A 54 6.27 -2.94 -19.68
CA ARG A 54 5.33 -2.37 -18.70
C ARG A 54 5.39 -3.05 -17.33
N ARG A 55 5.74 -4.34 -17.26
CA ARG A 55 5.95 -5.06 -16.01
C ARG A 55 7.24 -4.60 -15.33
N ALA A 56 8.34 -4.51 -16.08
CA ALA A 56 9.61 -4.00 -15.60
C ALA A 56 9.50 -2.55 -15.07
N GLU A 57 8.80 -1.66 -15.80
CA GLU A 57 8.54 -0.29 -15.36
C GLU A 57 7.76 -0.23 -14.04
N ARG A 58 6.74 -1.08 -13.87
CA ARG A 58 5.98 -1.16 -12.61
C ARG A 58 6.84 -1.70 -11.47
N ALA A 59 7.64 -2.73 -11.71
CA ALA A 59 8.56 -3.28 -10.73
C ALA A 59 9.59 -2.24 -10.28
N GLU A 60 10.16 -1.47 -11.20
CA GLU A 60 11.13 -0.43 -10.89
C GLU A 60 10.49 0.73 -10.12
N GLN A 61 9.28 1.17 -10.51
CA GLN A 61 8.53 2.16 -9.74
C GLN A 61 8.28 1.68 -8.30
N GLN A 62 7.97 0.40 -8.11
CA GLN A 62 7.76 -0.16 -6.78
C GLN A 62 9.06 -0.18 -5.97
N ARG A 63 10.19 -0.55 -6.61
CA ARG A 63 11.53 -0.54 -5.99
C ARG A 63 11.93 0.87 -5.54
N ILE A 64 11.76 1.87 -6.40
CA ILE A 64 12.04 3.28 -6.09
C ILE A 64 11.16 3.78 -4.93
N ARG A 65 9.86 3.42 -4.92
CA ARG A 65 8.97 3.80 -3.81
C ARG A 65 9.40 3.15 -2.49
N ALA A 66 9.73 1.86 -2.51
CA ALA A 66 10.20 1.12 -1.34
C ALA A 66 11.53 1.70 -0.81
N GLU A 67 12.46 2.03 -1.70
CA GLU A 67 13.75 2.64 -1.34
C GLU A 67 13.59 4.02 -0.70
N LYS A 68 12.78 4.90 -1.31
CA LYS A 68 12.47 6.23 -0.74
C LYS A 68 11.76 6.11 0.61
N ASP A 69 10.95 5.08 0.81
CA ASP A 69 10.25 4.86 2.08
C ASP A 69 11.21 4.36 3.16
N LYS A 70 12.11 3.44 2.81
CA LYS A 70 13.19 2.96 3.67
C LYS A 70 14.15 4.09 4.06
N GLU A 71 14.56 4.93 3.12
CA GLU A 71 15.42 6.08 3.39
C GLU A 71 14.75 7.07 4.35
N ARG A 72 13.47 7.40 4.13
CA ARG A 72 12.72 8.28 5.03
C ARG A 72 12.57 7.68 6.43
N GLN A 73 12.51 6.36 6.55
CA GLN A 73 12.45 5.68 7.84
C GLN A 73 13.81 5.68 8.54
N ALA A 74 14.88 5.32 7.82
CA ALA A 74 16.25 5.37 8.30
C ALA A 74 16.63 6.77 8.79
N ARG A 75 16.26 7.84 8.08
CA ARG A 75 16.51 9.23 8.52
C ARG A 75 15.82 9.56 9.84
N ARG A 76 14.59 9.08 10.06
CA ARG A 76 13.84 9.30 11.32
C ARG A 76 14.41 8.50 12.47
N GLU A 77 14.93 7.31 12.20
CA GLU A 77 15.57 6.45 13.18
C GLU A 77 16.94 7.01 13.56
N ALA A 78 17.76 7.45 12.60
CA ALA A 78 19.03 8.11 12.85
C ALA A 78 18.89 9.42 13.65
N GLU A 79 17.88 10.24 13.35
CA GLU A 79 17.59 11.45 14.15
C GLU A 79 17.17 11.09 15.59
N ARG A 80 16.41 10.00 15.75
CA ARG A 80 16.02 9.51 17.08
C ARG A 80 17.23 9.01 17.85
N MET A 81 18.08 8.19 17.22
CA MET A 81 19.31 7.67 17.83
C MET A 81 20.25 8.81 18.25
N ARG A 82 20.47 9.80 17.39
CA ARG A 82 21.31 10.97 17.73
C ARG A 82 20.75 11.78 18.90
N LYS A 83 19.43 11.88 19.02
CA LYS A 83 18.79 12.55 20.15
C LYS A 83 18.87 11.72 21.43
N GLU A 84 18.67 10.41 21.34
CA GLU A 84 18.77 9.49 22.47
C GLU A 84 20.21 9.43 23.01
N GLU A 85 21.20 9.43 22.13
CA GLU A 85 22.63 9.50 22.48
C GLU A 85 23.00 10.84 23.13
N ALA A 86 22.51 11.97 22.60
CA ALA A 86 22.72 13.28 23.21
C ALA A 86 22.03 13.44 24.57
N ASP A 87 20.81 12.91 24.73
CA ASP A 87 20.10 12.92 26.02
C ASP A 87 20.77 11.96 27.03
N ALA A 88 21.32 10.83 26.57
CA ALA A 88 22.08 9.91 27.40
C ALA A 88 23.41 10.53 27.87
N GLN A 89 24.13 11.21 26.98
CA GLN A 89 25.37 11.91 27.31
C GLN A 89 25.12 13.04 28.30
N ARG A 90 24.07 13.86 28.08
CA ARG A 90 23.68 14.91 29.03
C ARG A 90 23.33 14.35 30.40
N LYS A 91 22.62 13.22 30.46
CA LYS A 91 22.28 12.57 31.73
C LYS A 91 23.53 12.04 32.44
N ALA A 92 24.48 11.46 31.71
CA ALA A 92 25.75 11.01 32.25
C ALA A 92 26.59 12.18 32.80
N ASP A 93 26.65 13.29 32.07
CA ASP A 93 27.35 14.51 32.50
C ASP A 93 26.69 15.16 33.72
N ASP A 94 25.35 15.20 33.76
CA ASP A 94 24.58 15.72 34.90
C ASP A 94 24.72 14.83 36.14
N ASP A 95 24.70 13.50 35.99
CA ASP A 95 24.93 12.55 37.09
C ASP A 95 26.38 12.63 37.60
N ALA A 96 27.36 12.84 36.71
CA ALA A 96 28.74 13.08 37.10
C ALA A 96 28.91 14.42 37.84
N LYS A 97 28.32 15.50 37.33
CA LYS A 97 28.30 16.82 38.00
C LYS A 97 27.56 16.77 39.33
N LYS A 98 26.46 16.03 39.41
CA LYS A 98 25.70 15.82 40.66
C LYS A 98 26.50 15.02 41.67
N LYS A 99 27.24 13.99 41.23
CA LYS A 99 28.17 13.24 42.09
C LYS A 99 29.29 14.16 42.61
N ILE A 100 29.87 14.99 41.75
CA ILE A 100 30.89 15.98 42.15
C ILE A 100 30.30 17.01 43.13
N ALA A 101 29.11 17.56 42.86
CA ALA A 101 28.46 18.56 43.71
C ALA A 101 27.99 18.01 45.06
N LEU A 102 27.48 16.77 45.10
CA LEU A 102 27.10 16.09 46.35
C LEU A 102 28.33 15.74 47.21
N THR A 103 29.50 15.61 46.60
CA THR A 103 30.76 15.40 47.34
C THR A 103 31.35 16.73 47.85
N ASN A 104 30.96 17.88 47.28
CA ASN A 104 31.61 19.17 47.54
C ASN A 104 30.76 20.21 48.30
N MET A 105 29.44 20.04 48.44
CA MET A 105 28.60 21.00 49.16
C MET A 105 27.60 20.30 50.08
N GLY A 106 27.95 20.27 51.36
CA GLY A 106 27.00 20.04 52.43
C GLY A 106 25.84 21.03 52.37
N SER A 107 24.66 20.54 52.77
CA SER A 107 23.49 21.27 53.27
C SER A 107 23.15 22.62 52.60
N GLY A 108 22.08 22.67 51.79
CA GLY A 108 21.39 23.97 51.63
C GLY A 108 20.53 24.23 50.40
N PHE A 109 20.42 23.35 49.39
CA PHE A 109 19.66 23.69 48.18
C PHE A 109 18.57 22.67 47.84
N SER A 110 17.56 22.57 48.72
CA SER A 110 16.43 21.63 48.59
C SER A 110 15.08 22.34 48.42
N SER A 111 14.95 23.26 47.46
CA SER A 111 13.62 23.81 47.10
C SER A 111 13.35 23.94 45.60
N HIS A 112 14.35 23.86 44.71
CA HIS A 112 14.12 23.97 43.26
C HIS A 112 13.94 22.63 42.54
N LEU A 113 14.18 21.51 43.21
CA LEU A 113 13.93 20.18 42.65
C LEU A 113 12.49 19.73 42.92
N GLN A 114 11.51 20.56 42.56
CA GLN A 114 10.18 20.02 42.30
C GLN A 114 10.32 19.01 41.16
N ARG A 115 10.15 17.74 41.52
CA ARG A 115 10.15 16.56 40.67
C ARG A 115 9.13 16.75 39.55
N ARG A 116 9.54 17.46 38.49
CA ARG A 116 8.78 17.58 37.25
C ARG A 116 8.92 16.24 36.52
N GLY A 117 8.03 15.31 36.87
CA GLY A 117 7.83 14.07 36.12
C GLY A 117 7.74 14.41 34.63
N LYS A 118 8.45 13.65 33.80
CA LYS A 118 8.50 13.83 32.35
C LYS A 118 7.06 13.96 31.84
N LYS A 119 6.65 15.17 31.43
CA LYS A 119 5.28 15.41 30.93
C LYS A 119 5.06 14.43 29.78
N GLN A 120 4.14 13.48 29.98
CA GLN A 120 3.85 12.42 29.01
C GLN A 120 3.50 13.07 27.66
N THR A 121 4.16 12.64 26.60
CA THR A 121 3.96 13.28 25.29
C THR A 121 2.53 13.02 24.80
N GLU A 122 1.96 13.92 23.98
CA GLU A 122 0.63 13.71 23.38
C GLU A 122 0.55 12.39 22.58
N ARG A 123 1.69 11.91 22.07
CA ARG A 123 1.80 10.60 21.42
C ARG A 123 1.63 9.45 22.42
N GLU A 124 2.27 9.54 23.58
CA GLU A 124 2.16 8.54 24.65
C GLU A 124 0.78 8.56 25.29
N LYS A 125 0.18 9.73 25.52
CA LYS A 125 -1.21 9.84 26.00
C LYS A 125 -2.18 9.19 25.03
N LYS A 126 -2.05 9.48 23.73
CA LYS A 126 -2.88 8.82 22.71
C LYS A 126 -2.68 7.30 22.71
N LYS A 127 -1.43 6.83 22.82
CA LYS A 127 -1.13 5.39 22.86
C LYS A 127 -1.76 4.73 24.09
N LYS A 128 -1.66 5.38 25.25
CA LYS A 128 -2.26 4.92 26.51
C LYS A 128 -3.79 4.85 26.42
N VAL A 129 -4.44 5.92 25.98
CA VAL A 129 -5.91 5.96 25.82
C VAL A 129 -6.40 4.94 24.80
N LEU A 130 -5.67 4.72 23.70
CA LEU A 130 -6.04 3.67 22.75
C LEU A 130 -5.85 2.27 23.32
N ALA A 131 -4.78 2.02 24.07
CA ALA A 131 -4.56 0.73 24.73
C ALA A 131 -5.65 0.44 25.78
N GLU A 132 -6.13 1.46 26.50
CA GLU A 132 -7.26 1.32 27.45
C GLU A 132 -8.59 1.04 26.76
N ARG A 133 -8.79 1.55 25.53
CA ARG A 133 -10.02 1.36 24.75
C ARG A 133 -10.04 0.06 23.96
N ILE A 134 -8.88 -0.44 23.56
CA ILE A 134 -8.75 -1.68 22.79
C ILE A 134 -8.82 -2.85 23.78
N LYS A 135 -9.96 -3.53 23.80
CA LYS A 135 -10.10 -4.78 24.53
C LYS A 135 -9.46 -5.89 23.70
N PRO A 136 -8.51 -6.69 24.25
CA PRO A 136 -7.99 -7.84 23.54
C PRO A 136 -9.13 -8.83 23.30
N LEU A 137 -9.24 -9.32 22.07
CA LEU A 137 -10.23 -10.33 21.71
C LEU A 137 -9.66 -11.71 22.01
N ASN A 138 -10.31 -12.44 22.91
CA ASN A 138 -10.03 -13.86 23.12
C ASN A 138 -11.03 -14.66 22.29
N ILE A 139 -10.56 -15.25 21.19
CA ILE A 139 -11.41 -15.93 20.19
C ILE A 139 -11.36 -17.47 20.38
N ASP A 140 -10.29 -17.99 20.99
CA ASP A 140 -9.95 -19.42 20.99
C ASP A 140 -10.85 -20.29 21.88
N SER A 141 -11.71 -19.68 22.70
CA SER A 141 -12.58 -20.36 23.67
C SER A 141 -14.08 -20.18 23.42
N LEU A 142 -14.46 -19.58 22.28
CA LEU A 142 -15.85 -19.26 21.95
C LEU A 142 -16.48 -20.29 21.01
N THR A 143 -17.75 -20.63 21.25
CA THR A 143 -18.58 -21.46 20.35
C THR A 143 -19.13 -20.64 19.17
N ASP A 144 -19.59 -21.29 18.08
CA ASP A 144 -20.05 -20.59 16.85
C ASP A 144 -21.13 -19.52 17.12
N ASP A 145 -22.13 -19.85 17.94
CA ASP A 145 -23.20 -18.92 18.30
C ASP A 145 -22.67 -17.71 19.11
N GLN A 146 -21.69 -17.93 19.97
CA GLN A 146 -21.04 -16.86 20.73
C GLN A 146 -20.15 -15.99 19.83
N LEU A 147 -19.52 -16.56 18.82
CA LEU A 147 -18.75 -15.83 17.81
C LEU A 147 -19.66 -14.91 16.98
N ARG A 148 -20.84 -15.38 16.58
CA ARG A 148 -21.85 -14.56 15.89
C ARG A 148 -22.32 -13.40 16.75
N GLY A 149 -22.62 -13.66 18.04
CA GLY A 149 -22.96 -12.62 19.00
C GLY A 149 -21.86 -11.57 19.16
N LYS A 150 -20.60 -12.00 19.26
CA LYS A 150 -19.43 -11.10 19.37
C LYS A 150 -19.17 -10.31 18.10
N ALA A 151 -19.39 -10.89 16.92
CA ALA A 151 -19.28 -10.19 15.65
C ALA A 151 -20.29 -9.03 15.56
N ASN A 152 -21.54 -9.27 15.96
CA ASN A 152 -22.58 -8.23 16.01
C ASN A 152 -22.26 -7.13 17.02
N GLU A 153 -21.80 -7.48 18.23
CA GLU A 153 -21.37 -6.48 19.23
C GLU A 153 -20.23 -5.59 18.71
N LEU A 154 -19.24 -6.18 18.03
CA LEU A 154 -18.14 -5.44 17.42
C LEU A 154 -18.60 -4.56 16.26
N TRP A 155 -19.57 -5.02 15.48
CA TRP A 155 -20.18 -4.26 14.41
C TRP A 155 -20.93 -3.03 14.92
N ASP A 156 -21.77 -3.20 15.94
CA ASP A 156 -22.51 -2.09 16.56
C ASP A 156 -21.55 -1.08 17.20
N TRP A 157 -20.50 -1.57 17.85
CA TRP A 157 -19.45 -0.72 18.41
C TRP A 157 -18.72 0.08 17.33
N LEU A 158 -18.38 -0.55 16.20
CA LEU A 158 -17.76 0.12 15.06
C LEU A 158 -18.67 1.20 14.47
N THR A 159 -19.95 0.89 14.27
CA THR A 159 -20.95 1.83 13.76
C THR A 159 -21.08 3.05 14.69
N SER A 160 -21.13 2.83 16.01
CA SER A 160 -21.17 3.90 17.01
C SER A 160 -19.92 4.81 16.92
N LEU A 161 -18.72 4.23 16.80
CA LEU A 161 -17.48 5.00 16.65
C LEU A 161 -17.45 5.80 15.35
N GLU A 162 -18.01 5.27 14.26
CA GLU A 162 -18.12 5.96 12.97
C GLU A 162 -19.04 7.19 13.07
N ALA A 163 -20.18 7.05 13.75
CA ALA A 163 -21.09 8.17 14.01
C ALA A 163 -20.40 9.28 14.82
N ILE A 164 -19.74 8.93 15.93
CA ILE A 164 -18.98 9.90 16.76
C ILE A 164 -17.88 10.60 15.93
N LYS A 165 -17.20 9.86 15.04
CA LYS A 165 -16.19 10.43 14.15
C LYS A 165 -16.81 11.43 13.18
N TYR A 166 -17.97 11.11 12.60
CA TYR A 166 -18.70 11.99 11.70
C TYR A 166 -19.08 13.31 12.38
N ASP A 167 -19.69 13.26 13.56
CA ASP A 167 -20.09 14.45 14.32
C ASP A 167 -18.89 15.34 14.66
N HIS A 168 -17.78 14.76 15.10
CA HIS A 168 -16.55 15.50 15.34
C HIS A 168 -15.98 16.12 14.06
N CYS A 169 -16.07 15.45 12.92
CA CYS A 169 -15.65 15.98 11.63
C CYS A 169 -16.49 17.19 11.21
N GLU A 170 -17.81 17.13 11.37
CA GLU A 170 -18.72 18.24 11.08
C GLU A 170 -18.52 19.42 12.04
N MET A 171 -18.40 19.15 13.34
CA MET A 171 -18.07 20.17 14.34
C MET A 171 -16.75 20.88 14.00
N LEU A 172 -15.71 20.14 13.62
CA LEU A 172 -14.43 20.73 13.20
C LEU A 172 -14.54 21.53 11.89
N LYS A 173 -15.45 21.18 10.98
CA LYS A 173 -15.72 21.98 9.77
C LYS A 173 -16.34 23.32 10.15
N ARG A 174 -17.35 23.32 11.02
CA ARG A 174 -18.01 24.53 11.54
C ARG A 174 -17.04 25.45 12.29
N GLN A 175 -16.27 24.90 13.22
CA GLN A 175 -15.24 25.65 13.95
C GLN A 175 -14.19 26.29 13.02
N ARG A 176 -13.81 25.60 11.94
CA ARG A 176 -12.89 26.18 10.94
C ARG A 176 -13.53 27.35 10.20
N TYR A 177 -14.81 27.26 9.87
CA TYR A 177 -15.56 28.33 9.22
C TYR A 177 -15.68 29.54 10.16
N GLU A 178 -16.12 29.35 11.40
CA GLU A 178 -16.21 30.41 12.42
C GLU A 178 -14.86 31.11 12.68
N VAL A 179 -13.77 30.36 12.75
CA VAL A 179 -12.41 30.93 12.92
C VAL A 179 -11.92 31.64 11.65
N SER A 180 -12.36 31.21 10.47
CA SER A 180 -12.04 31.87 9.19
C SER A 180 -12.84 33.15 9.01
N ASP A 181 -14.12 33.18 9.36
CA ASP A 181 -14.98 34.37 9.27
C ASP A 181 -14.59 35.45 10.28
N ARG A 182 -14.12 35.05 11.48
CA ARG A 182 -13.52 35.99 12.44
C ARG A 182 -12.17 36.56 11.98
N LYS A 183 -11.64 36.13 10.83
CA LYS A 183 -10.34 36.55 10.28
C LYS A 183 -10.48 37.21 8.90
N THR A 184 -11.01 38.43 8.87
CA THR A 184 -10.81 39.38 7.75
C THR A 184 -10.74 40.82 8.26
N PRO A 185 -10.00 41.76 7.63
CA PRO A 185 -8.64 41.68 7.10
C PRO A 185 -7.76 42.75 7.78
N ASN A 186 -6.94 42.38 8.76
CA ASN A 186 -5.80 43.21 9.13
C ASN A 186 -4.62 42.31 9.48
N ALA A 187 -3.89 41.92 8.44
CA ALA A 187 -2.47 41.52 8.46
C ALA A 187 -2.16 40.71 7.20
N HIS A 188 -1.59 41.40 6.21
CA HIS A 188 -0.69 40.76 5.27
C HIS A 188 0.48 40.16 6.06
N GLY A 189 0.57 38.83 6.11
CA GLY A 189 1.79 38.14 6.53
C GLY A 189 1.60 36.99 7.52
N ALA A 190 0.99 35.87 7.11
CA ALA A 190 1.24 34.55 7.73
C ALA A 190 0.65 33.40 6.89
N LYS A 191 1.04 33.27 5.62
CA LYS A 191 0.76 32.05 4.84
C LYS A 191 1.72 30.94 5.29
N ASN A 192 1.55 30.29 6.47
CA ASN A 192 2.28 29.03 6.78
C ASN A 192 1.84 28.21 8.02
N VAL A 193 0.56 28.21 8.41
CA VAL A 193 0.06 27.30 9.48
C VAL A 193 -1.04 26.33 9.01
N GLN A 194 -1.71 26.63 7.88
CA GLN A 194 -2.85 25.84 7.41
C GLN A 194 -2.45 24.51 6.73
N THR A 195 -1.21 24.40 6.22
CA THR A 195 -0.72 23.20 5.49
C THR A 195 -0.27 22.07 6.43
N ARG A 196 -0.02 22.34 7.72
CA ARG A 196 0.46 21.33 8.68
C ARG A 196 -0.64 20.47 9.30
N ILE A 197 -1.86 21.00 9.41
CA ILE A 197 -3.04 20.29 9.96
C ILE A 197 -3.71 19.42 8.89
N LYS A 198 -3.75 19.88 7.62
CA LYS A 198 -4.31 19.11 6.49
C LYS A 198 -3.55 17.81 6.20
N PHE A 199 -2.24 17.76 6.46
CA PHE A 199 -1.42 16.56 6.19
C PHE A 199 -1.52 15.49 7.30
N LYS A 200 -1.80 15.89 8.55
CA LYS A 200 -1.89 14.97 9.70
C LYS A 200 -3.21 14.19 9.74
N ASN A 201 -4.31 14.80 9.28
CA ASN A 201 -5.62 14.14 9.25
C ASN A 201 -5.83 13.25 8.01
N ARG A 202 -5.29 13.59 6.83
CA ARG A 202 -5.33 12.69 5.65
C ARG A 202 -4.56 11.39 5.88
N LYS A 203 -3.40 11.45 6.54
CA LYS A 203 -2.60 10.25 6.87
C LYS A 203 -3.25 9.36 7.94
N ARG A 204 -4.01 9.94 8.87
CA ARG A 204 -4.76 9.16 9.88
C ARG A 204 -5.97 8.45 9.27
N ILE A 205 -6.68 9.11 8.36
CA ILE A 205 -7.82 8.51 7.66
C ILE A 205 -7.33 7.40 6.72
N LEU A 206 -6.28 7.66 5.93
CA LEU A 206 -5.73 6.65 5.02
C LEU A 206 -5.18 5.42 5.77
N PHE A 207 -4.57 5.60 6.94
CA PHE A 207 -4.10 4.48 7.77
C PHE A 207 -5.25 3.66 8.38
N PHE A 208 -6.39 4.30 8.64
CA PHE A 208 -7.60 3.62 9.14
C PHE A 208 -8.27 2.80 8.02
N TYR A 209 -8.40 3.39 6.82
CA TYR A 209 -8.94 2.70 5.65
C TYR A 209 -8.04 1.56 5.17
N ILE A 210 -6.70 1.73 5.20
CA ILE A 210 -5.76 0.65 4.87
C ILE A 210 -5.83 -0.49 5.89
N ASN A 211 -5.94 -0.20 7.20
CA ASN A 211 -6.08 -1.27 8.20
C ASN A 211 -7.42 -2.01 8.10
N ILE A 212 -8.52 -1.31 7.81
CA ILE A 212 -9.82 -1.94 7.55
C ILE A 212 -9.75 -2.83 6.30
N PHE A 213 -9.12 -2.35 5.22
CA PHE A 213 -8.97 -3.13 3.99
C PHE A 213 -8.09 -4.37 4.17
N VAL A 214 -6.99 -4.25 4.94
CA VAL A 214 -6.12 -5.39 5.26
C VAL A 214 -6.82 -6.38 6.19
N LEU A 215 -7.61 -5.93 7.17
CA LEU A 215 -8.43 -6.84 7.99
C LEU A 215 -9.50 -7.56 7.16
N ALA A 216 -10.17 -6.85 6.25
CA ALA A 216 -11.19 -7.43 5.37
C ALA A 216 -10.59 -8.50 4.46
N MET A 217 -9.42 -8.24 3.85
CA MET A 217 -8.69 -9.26 3.07
C MET A 217 -8.24 -10.45 3.91
N GLN A 218 -7.78 -10.22 5.16
CA GLN A 218 -7.35 -11.32 6.03
C GLN A 218 -8.53 -12.22 6.41
N VAL A 219 -9.71 -11.64 6.66
CA VAL A 219 -10.96 -12.38 6.91
C VAL A 219 -11.41 -13.15 5.67
N GLU A 220 -11.37 -12.56 4.47
CA GLU A 220 -11.69 -13.26 3.22
C GLU A 220 -10.74 -14.44 2.95
N ILE A 221 -9.43 -14.26 3.15
CA ILE A 221 -8.44 -15.33 3.00
C ILE A 221 -8.66 -16.44 4.02
N LEU A 222 -9.01 -16.11 5.27
CA LEU A 222 -9.36 -17.10 6.30
C LEU A 222 -10.65 -17.85 5.93
N THR A 223 -11.68 -17.17 5.42
CA THR A 223 -12.92 -17.83 4.97
C THR A 223 -12.69 -18.75 3.77
N LEU A 224 -11.88 -18.34 2.79
CA LEU A 224 -11.54 -19.16 1.62
C LEU A 224 -10.67 -20.37 1.98
N ASN A 225 -9.73 -20.23 2.92
CA ASN A 225 -8.93 -21.34 3.42
C ASN A 225 -9.76 -22.32 4.26
N THR A 226 -10.79 -21.85 4.98
CA THR A 226 -11.70 -22.72 5.73
C THR A 226 -12.63 -23.50 4.79
N VAL A 227 -13.11 -22.87 3.71
CA VAL A 227 -13.88 -23.54 2.65
C VAL A 227 -13.01 -24.54 1.87
N PHE A 228 -11.72 -24.26 1.67
CA PHE A 228 -10.81 -25.19 1.00
C PHE A 228 -10.34 -26.35 1.89
N LEU A 229 -10.24 -26.15 3.22
CA LEU A 229 -9.93 -27.24 4.17
C LEU A 229 -11.14 -28.12 4.54
N PHE A 230 -12.37 -27.60 4.47
CA PHE A 230 -13.59 -28.35 4.78
C PHE A 230 -14.40 -28.78 3.53
N GLY A 231 -14.00 -28.36 2.33
CA GLY A 231 -14.69 -28.61 1.06
C GLY A 231 -14.14 -29.75 0.20
N PHE A 232 -13.39 -30.69 0.80
CA PHE A 232 -13.03 -31.97 0.17
C PHE A 232 -13.37 -33.13 1.12
N ASN A 233 -14.65 -33.20 1.50
CA ASN A 233 -15.30 -34.42 2.02
C ASN A 233 -16.82 -34.29 1.77
N LEU A 234 -17.18 -34.30 0.49
CA LEU A 234 -18.43 -34.90 0.01
C LEU A 234 -18.16 -35.49 -1.38
#